data_AF-A0A968IJZ9-F1
#
_entry.id   AF-A0A968IJZ9-F1
#
_cell.length_a   1.000
_cell.length_b   1.000
_cell.length_c   1.000
_cell.angle_alpha   90.00
_cell.angle_beta   90.00
_cell.angle_gamma   90.00
#
_symmetry.space_group_name_H-M   'P 1'
#
loop_
_entity.id
_entity.type
_entity.pdbx_description
1 polymer ?
#
loop_
_entity_poly.entity_id
_entity_poly.type
_entity_poly.pdbx_seq_one_letter_code
_entity_poly.pdbx_strand_id
1 'polypeptide(L)'
;MSSAVVLILAVLILGGVIATVGDRIGTRVGKARLSLFNLRPKKTAVLVTILTGSFISAATMALLLVTNERLRVGIFQLGQIERKLSGTRDTLKRTLDGLEEITQQKSASRTA
;
A
#
# COMPACT_ATOMS: atom_id res chain seq x y z
N MET A 1 -27.55 -5.05 -2.62
CA MET A 1 -26.38 -5.89 -2.28
C MET A 1 -25.26 -4.97 -1.86
N SER A 2 -24.63 -5.19 -0.71
CA SER A 2 -23.58 -4.33 -0.18
C SER A 2 -22.42 -4.22 -1.19
N SER A 3 -21.90 -3.01 -1.41
CA SER A 3 -20.82 -2.72 -2.37
C SER A 3 -19.58 -3.61 -2.18
N ALA A 4 -19.39 -4.13 -0.97
CA ALA A 4 -18.37 -5.12 -0.63
C ALA A 4 -18.50 -6.43 -1.42
N VAL A 5 -19.73 -6.97 -1.56
CA VAL A 5 -19.96 -8.23 -2.29
C VAL A 5 -19.63 -8.05 -3.77
N VAL A 6 -20.00 -6.91 -4.35
CA VAL A 6 -19.69 -6.58 -5.76
C VAL A 6 -18.19 -6.47 -5.98
N LEU A 7 -17.45 -5.81 -5.07
CA LEU A 7 -15.99 -5.70 -5.15
C LEU A 7 -15.30 -7.06 -5.01
N ILE A 8 -15.74 -7.90 -4.07
CA ILE A 8 -15.19 -9.25 -3.88
C ILE A 8 -15.38 -10.09 -5.14
N LEU A 9 -16.59 -10.07 -5.72
CA LEU A 9 -16.89 -10.77 -6.97
C LEU A 9 -16.05 -10.23 -8.13
N ALA A 10 -15.91 -8.91 -8.25
CA ALA A 10 -15.08 -8.29 -9.28
C ALA A 10 -13.61 -8.72 -9.16
N VAL A 11 -13.04 -8.73 -7.95
CA VAL A 11 -11.65 -9.16 -7.71
C VAL A 11 -11.46 -10.65 -7.98
N LEU A 12 -12.41 -11.50 -7.58
CA LEU A 12 -12.35 -12.95 -7.86
C LEU A 12 -12.36 -13.23 -9.37
N ILE A 13 -13.26 -12.57 -10.11
CA ILE A 13 -13.33 -12.70 -11.57
C ILE A 13 -12.04 -12.20 -12.21
N LEU A 14 -11.55 -11.02 -11.80
CA LEU A 14 -10.31 -10.46 -12.33
C LEU A 14 -9.10 -11.37 -12.04
N GLY A 15 -9.01 -11.91 -10.82
CA GLY A 15 -7.97 -12.85 -10.41
C GLY A 15 -7.99 -14.14 -11.23
N GLY A 16 -9.17 -14.71 -11.50
CA GLY A 16 -9.33 -15.87 -12.37
C GLY A 16 -8.91 -15.62 -13.82
N VAL A 17 -9.26 -14.44 -14.37
CA VAL A 17 -8.81 -14.02 -15.71
C VAL A 17 -7.29 -13.87 -15.74
N ILE A 18 -6.69 -13.23 -14.75
CA ILE A 18 -5.23 -13.05 -14.68
C ILE A 18 -4.51 -14.40 -14.54
N ALA A 19 -5.02 -15.31 -13.71
CA ALA A 19 -4.44 -16.64 -13.52
C ALA A 19 -4.43 -17.46 -14.82
N THR A 20 -5.53 -17.44 -15.57
CA THR A 20 -5.62 -18.16 -16.86
C THR A 20 -4.71 -17.57 -17.93
N VAL A 21 -4.53 -16.25 -17.96
CA VAL A 21 -3.55 -15.59 -18.86
C VAL A 21 -2.11 -15.95 -18.45
N GLY A 22 -1.81 -15.89 -17.15
CA GLY A 22 -0.49 -16.23 -16.60
C GLY A 22 -0.07 -17.66 -16.92
N ASP A 23 -0.97 -18.64 -16.76
CA ASP A 23 -0.72 -20.05 -17.05
C ASP A 23 -0.43 -20.30 -18.54
N ARG A 24 -1.17 -19.63 -19.43
CA ARG A 24 -0.92 -19.72 -20.88
C ARG A 24 0.43 -19.13 -21.28
N ILE A 25 0.81 -17.99 -20.70
CA ILE A 25 2.11 -17.36 -20.95
C ILE A 25 3.23 -18.27 -20.42
N GLY A 26 3.11 -18.74 -19.18
CA GLY A 26 4.08 -19.63 -18.56
C GLY A 26 4.27 -20.93 -19.35
N THR A 27 3.18 -21.57 -19.77
CA THR A 27 3.23 -22.83 -20.54
C THR A 27 3.84 -22.64 -21.92
N ARG A 28 3.48 -21.56 -22.64
CA ARG A 28 4.08 -21.27 -23.95
C ARG A 28 5.56 -20.99 -23.83
N VAL A 29 5.98 -20.21 -22.84
CA VAL A 29 7.39 -19.88 -22.63
C VAL A 29 8.19 -21.10 -22.21
N GLY A 30 7.63 -21.95 -21.34
CA GLY A 30 8.24 -23.20 -20.91
C GLY A 30 8.41 -24.22 -22.04
N LYS A 31 7.40 -24.36 -22.92
CA LYS A 31 7.44 -25.32 -24.05
C LYS A 31 8.26 -24.82 -25.24
N ALA A 32 8.23 -23.52 -25.53
CA ALA A 32 8.90 -22.95 -26.71
C ALA A 32 10.43 -22.90 -26.59
N ARG A 33 11.02 -23.22 -25.41
CA ARG A 33 12.46 -23.09 -25.13
C ARG A 33 13.01 -21.74 -25.62
N LEU A 34 12.24 -20.67 -25.38
CA LEU A 34 12.59 -19.33 -25.83
C LEU A 34 13.98 -18.97 -25.29
N SER A 35 14.82 -18.49 -26.19
CA SER A 35 16.09 -17.84 -25.87
C SER A 35 15.88 -16.34 -26.07
N LEU A 36 15.90 -15.58 -24.98
CA LEU A 36 15.95 -14.12 -25.04
C LEU A 36 17.43 -13.72 -24.93
N PHE A 37 17.94 -12.87 -25.81
CA PHE A 37 19.31 -12.35 -25.73
C PHE A 37 20.41 -13.43 -25.62
N ASN A 38 20.29 -14.53 -26.35
CA ASN A 38 21.23 -15.67 -26.31
C ASN A 38 21.33 -16.38 -24.94
N LEU A 39 20.40 -16.17 -24.01
CA LEU A 39 20.39 -16.88 -22.74
C LEU A 39 19.94 -18.34 -22.91
N ARG A 40 20.55 -19.22 -22.11
CA ARG A 40 20.15 -20.63 -22.02
C ARG A 40 18.66 -20.71 -21.66
N PRO A 41 17.81 -21.48 -22.38
CA PRO A 41 16.35 -21.43 -22.26
C PRO A 41 15.77 -21.53 -20.84
N LYS A 42 16.45 -22.26 -19.94
CA LYS A 42 16.09 -22.34 -18.52
C LYS A 42 16.14 -20.97 -17.81
N LYS A 43 17.16 -20.16 -18.09
CA LYS A 43 17.30 -18.82 -17.48
C LYS A 43 16.28 -17.84 -18.06
N THR A 44 15.99 -17.92 -19.36
CA THR A 44 14.92 -17.13 -19.99
C THR A 44 13.55 -17.44 -19.39
N ALA A 45 13.23 -18.72 -19.18
CA ALA A 45 11.97 -19.10 -18.54
C ALA A 45 11.84 -18.51 -17.13
N VAL A 46 12.89 -18.58 -16.31
CA VAL A 46 12.90 -17.97 -14.96
C VAL A 46 12.70 -16.45 -15.03
N LEU A 47 13.40 -15.77 -15.94
CA LEU A 47 13.26 -14.31 -16.11
C LEU A 47 11.83 -13.93 -16.49
N VAL A 48 11.23 -14.66 -17.44
CA VAL A 48 9.84 -14.40 -17.86
C VAL A 48 8.86 -14.68 -16.72
N THR A 49 9.07 -15.71 -15.90
CA THR A 49 8.24 -15.95 -14.71
C THR A 49 8.33 -14.80 -13.71
N ILE A 50 9.53 -14.29 -13.43
CA ILE A 50 9.72 -13.14 -12.53
C ILE A 50 9.01 -11.91 -13.10
N LEU A 51 9.21 -11.60 -14.38
CA LEU A 51 8.57 -10.47 -15.05
C LEU A 51 7.04 -10.59 -15.03
N THR A 52 6.51 -11.79 -15.28
CA THR A 52 5.06 -12.05 -15.25
C THR A 52 4.52 -11.88 -13.83
N GLY A 53 5.21 -12.41 -12.82
CA GLY A 53 4.86 -12.23 -11.40
C GLY A 53 4.88 -10.76 -10.98
N SER A 54 5.93 -10.02 -11.33
CA SER A 54 6.03 -8.58 -11.07
C SER A 54 4.91 -7.80 -11.76
N PHE A 55 4.54 -8.16 -12.99
CA PHE A 55 3.44 -7.52 -13.71
C PHE A 55 2.09 -7.78 -13.02
N ILE A 56 1.82 -9.00 -12.56
CA ILE A 56 0.60 -9.35 -11.81
C ILE A 56 0.53 -8.56 -10.48
N SER A 57 1.63 -8.50 -9.73
CA SER A 57 1.70 -7.72 -8.49
C SER A 57 1.50 -6.23 -8.74
N ALA A 58 2.11 -5.69 -9.79
CA ALA A 58 1.94 -4.29 -10.18
C ALA A 58 0.49 -3.98 -10.58
N ALA A 59 -0.16 -4.87 -11.35
CA ALA A 59 -1.57 -4.72 -11.72
C ALA A 59 -2.50 -4.74 -10.50
N THR A 60 -2.26 -5.68 -9.57
CA THR A 60 -3.00 -5.74 -8.29
C THR A 60 -2.82 -4.44 -7.49
N MET A 61 -1.58 -3.98 -7.33
CA MET A 61 -1.27 -2.74 -6.62
C MET A 61 -1.94 -1.52 -7.29
N ALA A 62 -1.89 -1.43 -8.62
CA ALA A 62 -2.53 -0.37 -9.38
C ALA A 62 -4.06 -0.35 -9.16
N LEU A 63 -4.70 -1.52 -9.20
CA LEU A 63 -6.13 -1.65 -8.93
C LEU A 63 -6.48 -1.18 -7.51
N LEU A 64 -5.71 -1.60 -6.51
CA LEU A 64 -5.89 -1.17 -5.11
C LEU A 64 -5.73 0.35 -4.97
N LEU A 65 -4.73 0.94 -5.62
CA LEU A 65 -4.49 2.39 -5.58
C LEU A 65 -5.60 3.21 -6.27
N VAL A 66 -6.20 2.67 -7.33
CA VAL A 66 -7.33 3.31 -8.04
C VAL A 66 -8.62 3.20 -7.24
N THR A 67 -8.87 2.05 -6.62
CA THR A 67 -10.13 1.79 -5.90
C THR A 67 -10.12 2.29 -4.45
N ASN A 68 -8.96 2.46 -3.84
CA ASN A 68 -8.82 2.80 -2.43
C ASN A 68 -8.04 4.11 -2.23
N GLU A 69 -8.79 5.19 -2.03
CA GLU A 69 -8.25 6.52 -1.78
C GLU A 69 -7.36 6.58 -0.53
N ARG A 70 -7.66 5.78 0.50
CA ARG A 70 -6.85 5.71 1.73
C ARG A 70 -5.49 5.08 1.49
N LEU A 71 -5.41 4.04 0.64
CA LEU A 71 -4.12 3.44 0.26
C LEU A 71 -3.29 4.42 -0.57
N ARG A 72 -3.92 5.18 -1.47
CA ARG A 72 -3.25 6.23 -2.25
C ARG A 72 -2.69 7.32 -1.34
N VAL A 73 -3.51 7.88 -0.45
CA VAL A 73 -3.07 8.89 0.50
C VAL A 73 -2.02 8.32 1.47
N GLY A 74 -2.21 7.10 1.96
CA GLY A 74 -1.26 6.44 2.86
C GLY A 74 0.13 6.29 2.25
N ILE A 75 0.24 5.76 1.03
CA ILE A 75 1.54 5.53 0.39
C ILE A 75 2.26 6.84 0.04
N PHE A 76 1.54 7.88 -0.39
CA PHE A 76 2.14 9.14 -0.83
C PHE A 76 2.28 10.21 0.27
N GLN A 77 1.50 10.14 1.35
CA GLN A 77 1.44 11.17 2.39
C GLN A 77 1.82 10.67 3.78
N LEU A 78 2.36 9.45 3.91
CA LEU A 78 2.75 8.87 5.20
C LEU A 78 3.63 9.84 6.03
N GLY A 79 4.63 10.46 5.41
CA GLY A 79 5.51 11.42 6.08
C GLY A 79 4.81 12.72 6.52
N GLN A 80 3.74 13.13 5.85
CA GLN A 80 2.93 14.29 6.26
C GLN A 80 2.02 13.94 7.45
N ILE A 81 1.50 12.71 7.46
CA ILE A 81 0.69 12.18 8.56
C ILE A 81 1.55 12.05 9.83
N GLU A 82 2.77 11.51 9.72
CA GLU A 82 3.71 11.43 10.85
C GLU A 82 4.08 12.83 11.39
N ARG A 83 4.34 13.80 10.51
CA ARG A 83 4.61 15.20 10.93
C ARG A 83 3.42 15.83 11.64
N LYS A 84 2.19 15.58 11.17
CA LYS A 84 0.96 16.05 11.85
C LYS A 84 0.83 15.41 13.23
N LEU A 85 1.04 14.10 13.35
CA LEU A 85 0.96 13.41 14.65
C LEU A 85 1.99 13.93 15.65
N SER A 86 3.22 14.18 15.21
CA SER A 86 4.26 14.78 16.06
C SER A 86 3.89 16.20 16.49
N GLY A 87 3.44 17.05 15.55
CA GLY A 87 3.00 18.42 15.88
C GLY A 87 1.79 18.47 16.81
N THR A 88 0.81 17.57 16.64
CA THR A 88 -0.34 17.46 17.56
C THR A 88 0.09 17.03 18.95
N ARG A 89 1.03 16.08 19.09
CA ARG A 89 1.61 15.70 20.40
C ARG A 89 2.32 16.85 21.09
N ASP A 90 3.10 17.64 20.36
CA ASP A 90 3.79 18.81 20.92
C ASP A 90 2.82 19.89 21.38
N THR A 91 1.73 20.09 20.63
CA THR A 91 0.66 21.04 21.00
C THR A 91 -0.08 20.58 22.26
N LEU A 92 -0.33 19.27 22.37
CA LEU A 92 -0.96 18.67 23.55
C LEU A 92 -0.09 18.84 24.79
N LYS A 93 1.23 18.61 24.68
CA LYS A 93 2.20 18.85 25.76
C LYS A 93 2.19 20.31 26.21
N ARG A 94 2.32 21.27 25.27
CA ARG A 94 2.32 22.70 25.61
C ARG A 94 1.04 23.17 26.30
N THR A 95 -0.10 22.58 25.93
CA THR A 95 -1.38 22.91 26.55
C THR A 95 -1.47 22.36 27.98
N LEU A 96 -0.93 21.16 28.23
CA LEU A 96 -0.81 20.60 29.57
C LEU A 96 0.14 21.41 30.45
N ASP A 97 1.33 21.75 29.94
CA ASP A 97 2.33 22.53 30.66
C ASP A 97 1.79 23.94 31.02
N GLY A 98 1.09 24.61 30.09
CA GLY A 98 0.49 25.92 30.33
C GLY A 98 -0.69 25.90 31.31
N LEU A 99 -1.47 24.81 31.33
CA LEU A 99 -2.52 24.62 32.34
C LEU A 99 -1.93 24.44 33.73
N GLU A 100 -0.81 23.74 33.84
CA GLU A 100 -0.09 23.55 35.11
C GLU A 100 0.47 24.87 35.64
N GLU A 101 1.04 25.70 34.76
CA GLU A 101 1.54 27.03 35.07
C GLU A 101 0.43 27.99 35.53
N ILE A 102 -0.71 28.02 34.82
CA ILE A 102 -1.88 28.83 35.20
C ILE A 102 -2.48 28.35 36.53
N THR A 103 -2.49 27.04 36.77
CA THR A 103 -3.02 26.48 38.02
C THR A 103 -2.12 26.81 39.21
N GLN A 104 -0.80 26.79 39.04
CA GLN A 104 0.17 27.25 40.04
C GLN A 104 0.08 28.76 40.30
N GLN A 105 -0.10 29.56 39.25
CA GLN A 105 -0.24 31.00 39.41
C GLN A 105 -1.55 31.39 40.11
N LYS A 106 -2.62 30.63 39.84
CA LYS A 106 -3.92 30.79 40.49
C LYS A 106 -3.93 30.29 41.93
N SER A 107 -3.15 29.27 42.29
CA SER A 107 -3.00 28.86 43.69
C SER A 107 -2.14 29.85 44.48
N ALA A 108 -1.04 30.34 43.91
CA ALA A 108 -0.20 31.37 44.53
C ALA A 108 -0.95 32.71 44.77
N SER A 109 -1.80 33.12 43.81
CA SER A 109 -2.62 34.34 43.94
C SER A 109 -3.84 34.17 44.86
N ARG A 110 -4.19 32.94 45.27
CA ARG A 110 -5.33 32.67 46.16
C ARG A 110 -4.91 32.51 47.63
N THR A 111 -3.60 32.43 47.88
CA THR A 111 -2.99 32.36 49.22
C THR A 111 -2.36 33.66 49.71
N ALA A 112 -2.40 34.72 48.91
CA ALA A 112 -2.06 36.10 49.30
C ALA A 112 -3.34 36.89 49.59
#